data_AF-A0A1J4L014-F1
#
_entry.id   AF-A0A1J4L014-F1
#
_cell.length_a   1.000
_cell.length_b   1.000
_cell.length_c   1.000
_cell.angle_alpha   90.00
_cell.angle_beta   90.00
_cell.angle_gamma   90.00
#
_symmetry.space_group_name_H-M   'P 1'
#
loop_
_entity.id
_entity.type
_entity.pdbx_description
1 polymer ?
#
loop_
_entity_poly.entity_id
_entity_poly.type
_entity_poly.pdbx_seq_one_letter_code
_entity_poly.pdbx_strand_id
1 'polypeptide(L)'
;MNPNLQSALANCAQLVGVCISALLVDSIGQRILWCLSAFSCFIFLILYALTLKISMPNYTPPLFIFYFRLGYGFGVGPITFAVWVQLFSDKLRLVGTSLMMTGYYIVIWALVYGHPYALEACGDFYTTLIYAICTFFSIFFGAFCIPDHRNKDNEDMALI
;
A
#
# COMPACT_ATOMS: atom_id res chain seq x y z
N MET A 1 3.06 3.19 -26.09
CA MET A 1 2.00 2.27 -25.61
C MET A 1 0.86 3.14 -25.08
N ASN A 2 -0.40 2.80 -25.35
CA ASN A 2 -1.52 3.67 -24.98
C ASN A 2 -1.56 3.90 -23.45
N PRO A 3 -1.59 5.15 -22.96
CA PRO A 3 -1.56 5.45 -21.53
C PRO A 3 -2.78 4.87 -20.78
N ASN A 4 -3.92 4.79 -21.45
CA ASN A 4 -5.14 4.15 -20.91
C ASN A 4 -4.93 2.64 -20.69
N LEU A 5 -4.23 1.96 -21.60
CA LEU A 5 -3.95 0.54 -21.48
C LEU A 5 -2.96 0.24 -20.36
N GLN A 6 -1.93 1.07 -20.19
CA GLN A 6 -0.99 0.96 -19.06
C GLN A 6 -1.70 1.11 -17.72
N SER A 7 -2.57 2.12 -17.61
CA SER A 7 -3.36 2.37 -16.40
C SER A 7 -4.32 1.21 -16.10
N ALA A 8 -4.98 0.67 -17.13
CA ALA A 8 -5.85 -0.49 -16.99
C ALA A 8 -5.08 -1.73 -16.49
N LEU A 9 -3.92 -2.03 -17.08
CA LEU A 9 -3.07 -3.16 -16.67
C LEU A 9 -2.61 -3.04 -15.22
N ALA A 10 -2.18 -1.84 -14.82
CA ALA A 10 -1.76 -1.54 -13.46
C ALA A 10 -2.89 -1.75 -12.44
N ASN A 11 -4.11 -1.32 -12.77
CA ASN A 11 -5.28 -1.51 -11.90
C ASN A 11 -5.72 -2.98 -11.84
N CYS A 12 -5.65 -3.72 -12.96
CA CYS A 12 -5.90 -5.16 -12.96
C CYS A 12 -4.88 -5.91 -12.08
N ALA A 13 -3.60 -5.52 -12.12
CA ALA A 13 -2.56 -6.07 -11.26
C ALA A 13 -2.89 -5.87 -9.78
N GLN A 14 -3.36 -4.67 -9.42
CA GLN A 14 -3.79 -4.36 -8.08
C GLN A 14 -4.98 -5.23 -7.65
N LEU A 15 -5.98 -5.41 -8.52
CA LEU A 15 -7.14 -6.26 -8.25
C LEU A 15 -6.73 -7.72 -7.98
N VAL A 16 -5.85 -8.27 -8.81
CA VAL A 16 -5.29 -9.62 -8.60
C VAL A 16 -4.52 -9.68 -7.27
N GLY A 17 -3.71 -8.67 -6.98
CA GLY A 17 -2.97 -8.57 -5.72
C GLY A 17 -3.89 -8.60 -4.49
N VAL A 18 -5.03 -7.89 -4.55
CA VAL A 18 -6.01 -7.87 -3.46
C VAL A 18 -6.70 -9.23 -3.28
N CYS A 19 -7.06 -9.91 -4.38
CA CYS A 19 -7.63 -11.26 -4.29
C CYS A 19 -6.65 -12.25 -3.63
N ILE A 20 -5.37 -12.17 -3.97
CA ILE A 20 -4.35 -13.03 -3.35
C ILE A 20 -4.16 -12.64 -1.88
N SER A 21 -4.14 -11.35 -1.56
CA SER A 21 -4.07 -10.87 -0.16
C SER A 21 -5.22 -11.42 0.68
N ALA A 22 -6.43 -11.48 0.15
CA ALA A 22 -7.60 -12.00 0.86
C ALA A 22 -7.47 -13.49 1.21
N LEU A 23 -6.79 -14.28 0.38
CA LEU A 23 -6.54 -15.70 0.64
C LEU A 23 -5.35 -15.93 1.58
N LEU A 24 -4.32 -15.09 1.47
CA LEU A 24 -3.08 -15.25 2.23
C LEU A 24 -3.15 -14.65 3.63
N VAL A 25 -4.04 -13.67 3.88
CA VAL A 25 -4.16 -12.99 5.17
C VAL A 25 -4.42 -13.95 6.32
N ASP A 26 -5.27 -14.95 6.09
CA ASP A 26 -5.60 -15.98 7.07
C ASP A 26 -4.43 -16.94 7.32
N SER A 27 -3.62 -17.21 6.29
CA SER A 27 -2.52 -18.17 6.37
C SER A 27 -1.22 -17.58 6.92
N ILE A 28 -0.86 -16.35 6.56
CA ILE A 28 0.48 -15.77 6.83
C ILE A 28 0.42 -14.71 7.95
N GLY A 29 -0.73 -14.08 8.15
CA GLY A 29 -0.91 -13.01 9.15
C GLY A 29 -0.64 -11.61 8.60
N GLN A 30 -1.39 -10.64 9.13
CA GLN A 30 -1.45 -9.26 8.61
C GLN A 30 -0.13 -8.50 8.73
N ARG A 31 0.61 -8.69 9.83
CA ARG A 31 1.88 -7.98 10.08
C ARG A 31 2.97 -8.38 9.07
N ILE A 32 3.10 -9.67 8.79
CA ILE A 32 4.10 -10.19 7.84
C ILE A 32 3.75 -9.76 6.42
N LEU A 33 2.47 -9.87 6.03
CA LEU A 33 2.00 -9.43 4.71
C LEU A 33 2.19 -7.93 4.49
N TRP A 34 1.96 -7.11 5.51
CA TRP A 34 2.25 -5.67 5.43
C TRP A 34 3.74 -5.42 5.18
N CYS A 35 4.63 -6.03 5.97
CA CYS A 35 6.06 -5.80 5.82
C CYS A 35 6.58 -6.28 4.46
N LEU A 36 6.13 -7.45 3.99
CA LEU A 36 6.52 -7.99 2.69
C LEU A 36 6.04 -7.12 1.53
N SER A 37 4.77 -6.67 1.58
CA SER A 37 4.21 -5.80 0.55
C SER A 37 4.85 -4.41 0.54
N ALA A 38 5.08 -3.81 1.71
CA ALA A 38 5.72 -2.51 1.83
C ALA A 38 7.19 -2.56 1.35
N PHE A 39 7.92 -3.64 1.65
CA PHE A 39 9.28 -3.86 1.14
C PHE A 39 9.31 -4.01 -0.38
N SER A 40 8.39 -4.81 -0.94
CA SER A 40 8.23 -4.95 -2.39
C SER A 40 7.93 -3.60 -3.06
N CYS A 41 6.99 -2.83 -2.51
CA CYS A 41 6.65 -1.49 -3.00
C CYS A 41 7.86 -0.55 -2.99
N PHE A 42 8.66 -0.55 -1.91
CA PHE A 42 9.86 0.27 -1.80
C PHE A 42 10.89 -0.04 -2.89
N ILE A 43 11.17 -1.33 -3.13
CA ILE A 43 12.10 -1.76 -4.17
C ILE A 43 11.62 -1.29 -5.55
N PHE A 44 10.37 -1.56 -5.90
CA PHE A 44 9.86 -1.20 -7.22
C PHE A 44 9.75 0.31 -7.43
N LEU A 45 9.52 1.09 -6.37
CA LEU A 45 9.52 2.54 -6.46
C LEU A 45 10.93 3.11 -6.69
N ILE A 46 11.95 2.54 -6.05
CA ILE A 46 13.36 2.90 -6.31
C ILE A 46 13.74 2.53 -7.75
N LEU A 47 13.38 1.32 -8.21
CA LEU A 47 13.66 0.89 -9.57
C LEU A 47 12.99 1.82 -10.59
N TYR A 48 11.75 2.24 -10.34
CA TYR A 48 11.06 3.24 -11.15
C TYR A 48 11.80 4.59 -11.13
N ALA A 49 12.23 5.08 -9.96
CA ALA A 49 13.03 6.31 -9.88
C ALA A 49 14.33 6.21 -10.70
N LEU A 50 15.00 5.06 -10.73
CA LEU A 50 16.19 4.84 -11.57
C LEU A 50 15.89 4.97 -13.06
N THR A 51 14.71 4.50 -13.52
CA THR A 51 14.30 4.65 -14.94
C THR A 51 14.11 6.11 -15.35
N LEU A 52 13.91 7.03 -14.40
CA LEU A 52 13.80 8.46 -14.70
C LEU A 52 15.16 9.14 -14.91
N LYS A 53 16.26 8.56 -14.38
CA LYS A 53 17.63 9.06 -14.62
C LYS A 53 18.35 8.35 -15.76
N ILE A 54 18.08 7.07 -15.95
CA ILE A 54 18.71 6.25 -16.99
C ILE A 54 17.69 6.06 -18.09
N SER A 55 17.99 6.49 -19.32
CA SER A 55 17.16 6.19 -20.49
C SER A 55 17.13 4.68 -20.75
N MET A 56 16.19 4.01 -20.09
CA MET A 56 15.87 2.61 -20.28
C MET A 56 14.84 2.45 -21.41
N PRO A 57 14.71 1.26 -22.01
CA PRO A 57 13.72 1.02 -23.04
C PRO A 57 12.29 1.31 -22.56
N ASN A 58 11.45 1.80 -23.47
CA ASN A 58 10.10 2.34 -23.20
C ASN A 58 9.12 1.38 -22.47
N TYR A 59 9.43 0.08 -22.38
CA TYR A 59 8.60 -0.92 -21.70
C TYR A 59 8.96 -1.10 -20.21
N THR A 60 10.14 -0.66 -19.78
CA THR A 60 10.66 -0.90 -18.42
C THR A 60 9.90 -0.13 -17.32
N PRO A 61 9.61 1.18 -17.47
CA PRO A 61 8.90 1.92 -16.42
C PRO A 61 7.46 1.39 -16.15
N PRO A 62 6.64 1.07 -17.17
CA PRO A 62 5.32 0.48 -16.96
C PRO A 62 5.36 -0.88 -16.24
N LEU A 63 6.39 -1.71 -16.48
CA LEU A 63 6.56 -2.98 -15.76
C LEU A 63 6.82 -2.76 -14.27
N PHE A 64 7.66 -1.79 -13.91
CA PHE A 64 7.92 -1.49 -12.50
C PHE A 64 6.68 -0.93 -11.80
N ILE A 65 5.89 -0.08 -12.47
CA ILE A 65 4.60 0.38 -11.94
C ILE A 65 3.61 -0.78 -11.77
N PHE A 66 3.58 -1.74 -12.70
CA PHE A 66 2.75 -2.94 -12.59
C PHE A 66 3.10 -3.76 -11.35
N TYR A 67 4.39 -4.04 -11.11
CA TYR A 67 4.83 -4.76 -9.92
C TYR A 67 4.62 -3.97 -8.63
N PHE A 68 4.82 -2.65 -8.66
CA PHE A 68 4.48 -1.77 -7.54
C PHE A 68 2.99 -1.87 -7.18
N ARG A 69 2.09 -1.79 -8.17
CA ARG A 69 0.64 -1.90 -7.95
C ARG A 69 0.21 -3.28 -7.46
N LEU A 70 0.85 -4.32 -7.95
CA LEU A 70 0.65 -5.69 -7.48
C LEU A 70 1.08 -5.82 -6.01
N GLY A 71 2.28 -5.35 -5.68
CA GLY A 71 2.80 -5.35 -4.30
C GLY A 71 1.91 -4.52 -3.35
N TYR A 72 1.42 -3.37 -3.81
CA TYR A 72 0.50 -2.53 -3.04
C TYR A 72 -0.83 -3.24 -2.76
N GLY A 73 -1.39 -3.91 -3.78
CA GLY A 73 -2.60 -4.71 -3.65
C GLY A 73 -2.44 -5.93 -2.73
N PHE A 74 -1.23 -6.48 -2.65
CA PHE A 74 -0.93 -7.68 -1.86
C PHE A 74 -0.95 -7.47 -0.35
N GLY A 75 -0.84 -6.23 0.16
CA GLY A 75 -0.88 -6.02 1.59
C GLY A 75 -1.21 -4.60 2.01
N VAL A 76 -0.34 -3.63 1.74
CA VAL A 76 -0.49 -2.23 2.19
C VAL A 76 -1.91 -1.69 1.92
N GLY A 77 -2.48 -1.94 0.75
CA GLY A 77 -3.86 -1.56 0.42
C GLY A 77 -4.90 -2.18 1.36
N PRO A 78 -5.22 -3.47 1.22
CA PRO A 78 -6.32 -4.12 1.95
C PRO A 78 -6.08 -4.20 3.47
N ILE A 79 -4.83 -4.38 3.91
CA ILE A 79 -4.51 -4.56 5.32
C ILE A 79 -4.69 -3.26 6.11
N THR A 80 -4.49 -2.09 5.50
CA THR A 80 -4.71 -0.80 6.17
C THR A 80 -6.14 -0.73 6.71
N PHE A 81 -7.10 -1.08 5.85
CA PHE A 81 -8.52 -1.05 6.20
C PHE A 81 -8.89 -2.17 7.19
N ALA A 82 -8.29 -3.36 7.03
CA ALA A 82 -8.51 -4.48 7.95
C ALA A 82 -8.04 -4.16 9.37
N VAL A 83 -6.86 -3.54 9.51
CA VAL A 83 -6.27 -3.17 10.81
C VAL A 83 -7.12 -2.13 11.53
N TRP A 84 -7.67 -1.13 10.82
CA TRP A 84 -8.54 -0.13 11.45
C TRP A 84 -9.76 -0.75 12.11
N VAL A 85 -10.40 -1.73 11.45
CA VAL A 85 -11.56 -2.43 11.98
C VAL A 85 -11.21 -3.22 13.26
N GLN A 86 -10.02 -3.81 13.30
CA GLN A 86 -9.53 -4.63 14.42
C GLN A 86 -9.00 -3.80 15.60
N LEU A 87 -8.56 -2.57 15.36
CA LEU A 87 -8.03 -1.70 16.41
C LEU A 87 -9.11 -1.24 17.40
N PHE A 88 -10.37 -1.18 16.96
CA PHE A 88 -11.48 -0.69 17.77
C PHE A 88 -12.37 -1.81 18.31
N SER A 89 -12.82 -1.66 19.56
CA SER A 89 -13.88 -2.50 20.16
C SER A 89 -15.21 -2.37 19.40
N ASP A 90 -16.06 -3.40 19.43
CA ASP A 90 -17.31 -3.46 18.65
C ASP A 90 -18.19 -2.22 18.80
N LYS A 91 -18.28 -1.65 20.02
CA LYS A 91 -19.09 -0.45 20.29
C LYS A 91 -18.58 0.81 19.60
N LEU A 92 -17.28 0.91 19.37
CA LEU A 92 -16.61 2.08 18.79
C LEU A 92 -16.12 1.84 17.36
N ARG A 93 -16.25 0.63 16.83
CA ARG A 93 -15.71 0.25 15.53
C ARG A 93 -16.25 1.11 14.39
N LEU A 94 -17.56 1.39 14.37
CA LEU A 94 -18.17 2.21 13.32
C LEU A 94 -17.66 3.67 13.37
N VAL A 95 -17.64 4.27 14.56
CA VAL A 95 -17.22 5.67 14.74
C VAL A 95 -15.70 5.80 14.53
N GLY A 96 -14.91 4.86 15.05
CA GLY A 96 -13.46 4.86 14.92
C GLY A 96 -13.01 4.67 13.47
N THR A 97 -13.58 3.71 12.74
CA THR A 97 -13.21 3.47 11.33
C THR A 97 -13.66 4.59 10.40
N SER A 98 -14.81 5.22 10.66
CA SER A 98 -15.27 6.38 9.87
C SER A 98 -14.39 7.62 10.07
N LEU A 99 -13.92 7.89 11.29
CA LEU A 99 -12.95 8.95 11.55
C LEU A 99 -11.60 8.68 10.86
N MET A 100 -11.09 7.45 10.94
CA MET A 100 -9.85 7.06 10.25
C MET A 100 -9.99 7.20 8.72
N MET A 101 -11.13 6.77 8.16
CA MET A 101 -11.42 6.94 6.74
C MET A 101 -11.46 8.40 6.32
N THR A 102 -12.10 9.25 7.12
CA THR A 102 -12.17 10.69 6.84
C THR A 102 -10.77 11.31 6.83
N GLY A 103 -9.94 10.99 7.84
CA GLY A 103 -8.55 11.43 7.89
C GLY A 103 -7.73 10.96 6.70
N TYR A 104 -7.90 9.70 6.29
CA TYR A 104 -7.25 9.12 5.12
C TYR A 104 -7.58 9.87 3.82
N TYR A 105 -8.86 10.17 3.58
CA TYR A 105 -9.25 10.92 2.38
C TYR A 105 -8.75 12.36 2.37
N ILE A 106 -8.65 13.01 3.53
CA ILE A 106 -8.05 14.35 3.63
C ILE A 106 -6.56 14.31 3.23
N VAL A 107 -5.81 13.30 3.71
CA VAL A 107 -4.40 13.13 3.36
C VAL A 107 -4.23 12.80 1.87
N ILE A 108 -5.08 11.92 1.32
CA ILE A 108 -5.08 11.63 -0.13
C ILE A 108 -5.35 12.89 -0.93
N TRP A 109 -6.37 13.66 -0.55
CA TRP A 109 -6.71 14.89 -1.26
C TRP A 109 -5.53 15.86 -1.27
N ALA A 110 -4.88 16.07 -0.13
CA ALA A 110 -3.69 16.92 -0.02
C ALA A 110 -2.54 16.39 -0.89
N LEU A 111 -2.31 15.07 -0.93
CA LEU A 111 -1.29 14.45 -1.78
C LEU A 111 -1.59 14.62 -3.28
N VAL A 112 -2.81 14.35 -3.71
CA VAL A 112 -3.21 14.44 -5.13
C VAL A 112 -3.17 15.89 -5.61
N TYR A 113 -3.66 16.82 -4.79
CA TYR A 113 -3.61 18.25 -5.10
C TYR A 113 -2.17 18.80 -5.06
N GLY A 114 -1.36 18.33 -4.11
CA GLY A 114 0.05 18.72 -3.96
C GLY A 114 0.99 18.13 -5.00
N HIS A 115 0.64 16.97 -5.59
CA HIS A 115 1.46 16.27 -6.58
C HIS A 115 1.92 17.15 -7.76
N PRO A 116 1.05 17.87 -8.49
CA PRO A 116 1.50 18.73 -9.59
C PRO A 116 2.51 19.79 -9.15
N TYR A 117 2.30 20.42 -7.99
CA TYR A 117 3.24 21.42 -7.44
C TYR A 117 4.59 20.78 -7.07
N ALA A 118 4.58 19.55 -6.54
CA ALA A 118 5.80 18.81 -6.24
C ALA A 118 6.59 18.46 -7.52
N LEU A 119 5.89 18.09 -8.60
CA LEU A 119 6.53 17.83 -9.90
C LEU A 119 7.19 19.10 -10.46
N GLU A 120 6.52 20.26 -10.38
CA GLU A 120 7.07 21.53 -10.87
C GLU A 120 8.27 22.01 -10.04
N ALA A 121 8.24 21.84 -8.72
CA ALA A 121 9.29 22.33 -7.84
C ALA A 121 10.54 21.42 -7.81
N CYS A 122 10.33 20.10 -7.76
CA CYS A 122 11.40 19.13 -7.49
C CYS A 122 11.66 18.19 -8.67
N GLY A 123 10.76 18.08 -9.65
CA GLY A 123 10.86 17.13 -10.76
C GLY A 123 10.42 15.69 -10.40
N ASP A 124 10.18 14.88 -11.43
CA ASP A 124 9.62 13.53 -11.33
C ASP A 124 10.47 12.60 -10.46
N PHE A 125 11.80 12.70 -10.56
CA PHE A 125 12.74 11.85 -9.83
C PHE A 125 12.65 12.05 -8.32
N TYR A 126 12.74 13.31 -7.86
CA TYR A 126 12.74 13.62 -6.43
C TYR A 126 11.36 13.40 -5.81
N THR A 127 10.28 13.68 -6.55
CA THR A 127 8.91 13.39 -6.11
C THR A 127 8.71 11.89 -5.88
N THR A 128 9.22 11.06 -6.79
CA THR A 128 9.20 9.59 -6.65
C THR A 128 10.05 9.13 -5.45
N LEU A 129 11.21 9.74 -5.23
CA LEU A 129 12.08 9.40 -4.10
C LEU A 129 11.43 9.72 -2.74
N ILE A 130 10.70 10.84 -2.64
CA ILE A 130 9.94 11.20 -1.44
C ILE A 130 8.91 10.10 -1.12
N TYR A 131 8.18 9.62 -2.12
CA TYR A 131 7.25 8.50 -1.93
C TYR A 131 7.95 7.20 -1.51
N ALA A 132 9.18 6.96 -1.98
CA ALA A 132 9.96 5.79 -1.56
C ALA A 132 10.32 5.89 -0.08
N ILE A 133 10.76 7.06 0.37
CA ILE A 133 11.10 7.32 1.77
C ILE A 133 9.85 7.15 2.65
N CYS A 134 8.70 7.69 2.25
CA CYS A 134 7.44 7.47 2.97
C CYS A 134 7.09 5.98 3.07
N THR A 135 7.28 5.22 1.99
CA THR A 135 7.04 3.77 1.97
C THR A 135 8.01 3.05 2.91
N PHE A 136 9.26 3.48 3.00
CA PHE A 136 10.23 2.93 3.94
C PHE A 136 9.79 3.13 5.40
N PHE A 137 9.31 4.31 5.78
CA PHE A 137 8.74 4.54 7.11
C PHE A 137 7.50 3.67 7.38
N SER A 138 6.69 3.41 6.35
CA SER A 138 5.54 2.50 6.46
C SER A 138 5.95 1.07 6.81
N ILE A 139 7.14 0.62 6.42
CA ILE A 139 7.68 -0.70 6.83
C ILE A 139 7.89 -0.75 8.34
N PHE A 140 8.51 0.29 8.93
CA PHE A 140 8.70 0.37 10.38
C PHE A 140 7.37 0.46 11.12
N PHE A 141 6.45 1.27 10.63
CA PHE A 141 5.12 1.37 11.21
C PHE A 141 4.41 0.01 11.18
N GLY A 142 4.46 -0.71 10.07
CA GLY A 142 3.92 -2.06 9.96
C GLY A 142 4.56 -3.05 10.93
N ALA A 143 5.88 -2.96 11.12
CA ALA A 143 6.61 -3.84 12.00
C ALA A 143 6.29 -3.61 13.49
N PHE A 144 6.10 -2.36 13.93
CA PHE A 144 5.89 -2.05 15.36
C PHE A 144 4.45 -1.81 15.77
N CYS A 145 3.62 -1.24 14.88
CA CYS A 145 2.28 -0.77 15.24
C CYS A 145 1.15 -1.75 14.86
N ILE A 146 1.38 -2.71 13.95
CA ILE A 146 0.36 -3.69 13.58
C ILE A 146 0.39 -4.84 14.58
N PRO A 147 -0.67 -5.04 15.39
CA PRO A 147 -0.75 -6.17 16.30
C PRO A 147 -0.90 -7.48 15.53
N ASP A 148 -0.22 -8.54 15.97
CA ASP A 148 -0.38 -9.87 15.40
C ASP A 148 -1.59 -10.55 16.05
N HIS A 149 -2.77 -10.44 15.43
CA HIS A 149 -4.03 -10.93 15.98
C HIS A 149 -4.24 -12.45 15.87
N ARG A 150 -3.24 -13.23 15.44
CA ARG A 150 -3.34 -14.70 15.31
C ARG A 150 -3.81 -15.45 16.57
N ASN A 151 -3.72 -14.84 17.74
CA ASN A 151 -4.09 -15.47 19.01
C ASN A 151 -5.48 -15.09 19.57
N LYS A 152 -6.20 -14.11 19.00
CA LYS A 152 -7.46 -13.65 19.60
C LYS A 152 -8.66 -14.55 19.29
N ASP A 153 -8.72 -15.11 18.08
CA ASP A 153 -9.80 -16.06 17.70
C ASP A 153 -9.73 -17.39 18.47
N ASN A 154 -8.55 -17.77 18.99
CA ASN A 154 -8.42 -19.00 19.78
C ASN A 154 -8.95 -18.87 21.21
N GLU A 155 -9.00 -17.65 21.78
CA GLU A 155 -9.57 -17.44 23.12
C GLU A 155 -11.10 -17.33 23.08
N ASP A 156 -11.66 -16.70 22.04
CA ASP A 156 -13.11 -16.57 21.88
C ASP A 156 -13.78 -17.86 21.37
N MET A 157 -13.07 -18.73 20.63
CA MET A 157 -13.56 -20.08 20.29
C MET A 157 -13.38 -21.12 21.41
N ALA A 158 -12.57 -20.85 22.43
CA ALA A 158 -12.44 -21.73 23.60
C ALA A 158 -13.53 -21.49 24.66
N LEU A 159 -14.36 -20.47 24.48
CA LEU A 159 -15.46 -20.09 25.38
C LEU A 159 -16.86 -20.48 24.84
N ILE A 160 -16.94 -21.32 23.80
CA ILE A 160 -18.19 -21.89 23.27
C ILE A 160 -18.23 -23.40 23.54
#